data_AF-A0A212PZV2-F1
#
_entry.id   AF-A0A212PZV2-F1
#
_cell.length_a   1.000
_cell.length_b   1.000
_cell.length_c   1.000
_cell.angle_alpha   90.00
_cell.angle_beta   90.00
_cell.angle_gamma   90.00
#
_symmetry.space_group_name_H-M   'P 1'
#
loop_
_entity.id
_entity.type
_entity.pdbx_description
1 polymer ?
#
loop_
_entity_poly.entity_id
_entity_poly.type
_entity_poly.pdbx_seq_one_letter_code
_entity_poly.pdbx_strand_id
1 'polypeptide(L)'
;MFFLNSASARAPRMGVERAWKRLTSGGGGLYQGRVIIVSALRHIERLVAERTFTRSLSLLAPWQTVIFDDGILPRDRLILAFNDITAPQPGCVVPDEALVGAIVDFGRACRADDHVLAHCWMGVSRSPAAAYIIACARAPGEEKAIADALRRRAPTATPNRLLVSLADELLARGGKMVDAIDAIGRGCEFDGDAPPFALPLDWSADADEMI
;
A
#
# COMPACT_ATOMS: atom_id res chain seq x y z
N MET A 1 16.84 25.67 24.82
CA MET A 1 17.96 25.34 23.91
C MET A 1 18.29 23.88 24.12
N PHE A 2 17.59 22.98 23.41
CA PHE A 2 17.82 21.53 23.49
C PHE A 2 18.39 21.05 22.15
N PHE A 3 19.51 20.33 22.26
CA PHE A 3 20.38 19.90 21.18
C PHE A 3 19.70 18.92 20.22
N LEU A 4 19.87 19.17 18.92
CA LEU A 4 19.73 18.19 17.84
C LEU A 4 20.84 17.14 17.98
N ASN A 5 20.48 15.86 18.13
CA ASN A 5 21.41 14.76 17.92
C ASN A 5 21.13 14.14 16.55
N SER A 6 22.09 14.33 15.65
CA SER A 6 22.14 13.77 14.30
C SER A 6 22.34 12.24 14.36
N ALA A 7 21.27 11.48 14.13
CA ALA A 7 21.38 10.05 13.85
C ALA A 7 21.66 9.85 12.36
N SER A 8 22.85 9.33 12.08
CA SER A 8 23.30 8.84 10.77
C SER A 8 22.25 7.95 10.11
N ALA A 9 21.67 8.44 9.00
CA ALA A 9 20.87 7.63 8.10
C ALA A 9 21.80 6.58 7.45
N ARG A 10 21.73 5.31 7.89
CA ARG A 10 22.37 4.22 7.16
C ARG A 10 21.70 4.08 5.80
N ALA A 11 22.51 4.21 4.74
CA ALA A 11 22.07 4.01 3.37
C ALA A 11 21.41 2.62 3.18
N PRO A 12 20.32 2.53 2.40
CA PRO A 12 19.71 1.25 2.09
C PRO A 12 20.69 0.33 1.34
N ARG A 13 20.62 -0.98 1.62
CA ARG A 13 21.49 -1.98 0.97
C ARG A 13 21.29 -1.91 -0.56
N MET A 14 22.39 -1.84 -1.31
CA MET A 14 22.49 -1.70 -2.79
C MET A 14 21.51 -2.56 -3.62
N GLY A 15 20.98 -3.67 -3.09
CA GLY A 15 19.96 -4.49 -3.75
C GLY A 15 18.58 -3.84 -3.83
N VAL A 16 18.16 -3.13 -2.78
CA VAL A 16 16.84 -2.46 -2.70
C VAL A 16 16.79 -1.28 -3.67
N GLU A 17 17.89 -0.53 -3.80
CA GLU A 17 17.99 0.60 -4.72
C GLU A 17 17.97 0.18 -6.19
N ARG A 18 18.54 -0.99 -6.54
CA ARG A 18 18.49 -1.54 -7.90
C ARG A 18 17.12 -2.13 -8.26
N ALA A 19 16.41 -2.72 -7.29
CA ALA A 19 15.03 -3.18 -7.48
C ALA A 19 14.08 -1.98 -7.62
N TRP A 20 14.26 -0.95 -6.78
CA TRP A 20 13.61 0.35 -6.92
C TRP A 20 13.84 0.91 -8.31
N LYS A 21 15.09 1.12 -8.75
CA LYS A 21 15.44 1.64 -10.09
C LYS A 21 14.84 0.83 -11.25
N ARG A 22 14.70 -0.50 -11.13
CA ARG A 22 14.11 -1.35 -12.18
C ARG A 22 12.59 -1.27 -12.28
N LEU A 23 11.90 -1.13 -11.15
CA LEU A 23 10.45 -0.86 -11.13
C LEU A 23 10.12 0.59 -11.54
N THR A 24 11.14 1.46 -11.64
CA THR A 24 10.96 2.92 -11.69
C THR A 24 11.61 3.61 -12.91
N SER A 25 12.50 2.94 -13.65
CA SER A 25 13.03 3.43 -14.92
C SER A 25 11.96 3.29 -16.02
N GLY A 26 11.62 4.41 -16.68
CA GLY A 26 10.64 4.46 -17.79
C GLY A 26 11.08 3.77 -19.09
N GLY A 27 11.82 2.66 -19.00
CA GLY A 27 12.27 1.88 -20.15
C GLY A 27 12.23 0.38 -19.84
N GLY A 28 11.31 -0.34 -20.47
CA GLY A 28 11.40 -1.79 -20.70
C GLY A 28 11.20 -2.72 -19.49
N GLY A 29 10.63 -2.27 -18.37
CA GLY A 29 10.16 -3.14 -17.29
C GLY A 29 8.71 -3.60 -17.52
N LEU A 30 8.42 -4.84 -17.14
CA LEU A 30 7.18 -5.58 -17.47
C LEU A 30 5.88 -5.02 -16.88
N TYR A 31 5.95 -3.99 -16.04
CA TYR A 31 4.80 -3.18 -15.64
C TYR A 31 4.87 -1.85 -16.38
N GLN A 32 4.39 -1.83 -17.63
CA GLN A 32 4.10 -0.59 -18.31
C GLN A 32 3.01 0.18 -17.54
N GLY A 33 3.41 1.03 -16.60
CA GLY A 33 2.62 2.14 -16.07
C GLY A 33 1.55 1.83 -15.02
N ARG A 34 1.09 0.59 -14.84
CA ARG A 34 -0.08 0.29 -13.98
C ARG A 34 0.31 -0.28 -12.62
N VAL A 35 0.86 0.54 -11.74
CA VAL A 35 1.26 0.12 -10.38
C VAL A 35 0.73 1.04 -9.29
N ILE A 36 0.45 0.44 -8.14
CA ILE A 36 0.21 1.11 -6.88
C ILE A 36 1.54 1.15 -6.14
N ILE A 37 2.09 2.35 -5.93
CA ILE A 37 3.23 2.53 -5.03
C ILE A 37 2.72 2.54 -3.60
N VAL A 38 3.21 1.62 -2.79
CA VAL A 38 2.85 1.48 -1.38
C VAL A 38 3.99 1.99 -0.53
N SER A 39 3.68 2.84 0.45
CA SER A 39 4.72 3.52 1.22
C SER A 39 4.33 3.77 2.69
N ALA A 40 5.36 4.06 3.47
CA ALA A 40 5.25 4.75 4.76
C ALA A 40 5.20 6.27 4.57
N LEU A 41 4.70 6.97 5.59
CA LEU A 41 4.47 8.41 5.58
C LEU A 41 5.76 9.21 5.33
N ARG A 42 6.82 8.90 6.08
CA ARG A 42 8.12 9.57 5.99
C ARG A 42 8.76 9.58 4.59
N HIS A 43 8.35 8.64 3.72
CA HIS A 43 8.92 8.48 2.38
C HIS A 43 8.19 9.34 1.35
N ILE A 44 7.03 9.92 1.69
CA ILE A 44 6.18 10.65 0.73
C ILE A 44 6.95 11.79 0.08
N GLU A 45 7.60 12.67 0.83
CA GLU A 45 8.33 13.82 0.27
C GLU A 45 9.37 13.39 -0.76
N ARG A 46 10.15 12.35 -0.44
CA ARG A 46 11.12 11.77 -1.37
C ARG A 46 10.42 11.21 -2.62
N LEU A 47 9.33 10.46 -2.44
CA LEU A 47 8.61 9.84 -3.55
C LEU A 47 8.00 10.87 -4.50
N VAL A 48 7.40 11.94 -3.98
CA VAL A 48 6.78 12.99 -4.80
C VAL A 48 7.82 13.88 -5.47
N ALA A 49 9.02 14.00 -4.89
CA ALA A 49 10.16 14.65 -5.55
C ALA A 49 10.74 13.80 -6.69
N GLU A 50 10.66 12.47 -6.59
CA GLU A 50 11.14 11.55 -7.61
C GLU A 50 10.12 11.28 -8.73
N ARG A 51 8.81 11.45 -8.45
CA ARG A 51 7.71 11.02 -9.32
C ARG A 51 6.46 11.88 -9.16
N THR A 52 5.78 12.08 -10.28
CA THR A 52 4.42 12.60 -10.27
C THR A 52 3.43 11.48 -9.99
N PHE A 53 2.57 11.67 -9.00
CA PHE A 53 1.40 10.84 -8.76
C PHE A 53 0.15 11.58 -9.25
N THR A 54 -0.78 10.88 -9.87
CA THR A 54 -2.07 11.44 -10.31
C THR A 54 -3.14 11.22 -9.26
N ARG A 55 -3.02 10.15 -8.45
CA ARG A 55 -3.97 9.79 -7.39
C ARG A 55 -3.24 9.38 -6.12
N SER A 56 -3.83 9.67 -4.97
CA SER A 56 -3.30 9.19 -3.68
C SER A 56 -4.37 8.69 -2.70
N LEU A 57 -4.00 7.69 -1.91
CA LEU A 57 -4.78 7.11 -0.84
C LEU A 57 -3.98 7.17 0.47
N SER A 58 -4.43 8.01 1.40
CA SER A 58 -3.82 8.20 2.72
C SER A 58 -4.62 7.46 3.78
N LEU A 59 -4.03 6.45 4.42
CA LEU A 59 -4.64 5.73 5.55
C LEU A 59 -3.96 6.12 6.86
N LEU A 60 -4.63 6.97 7.63
CA LEU A 60 -4.09 7.62 8.82
C LEU A 60 -4.78 7.11 10.09
N ALA A 61 -4.11 7.24 11.23
CA ALA A 61 -4.75 7.05 12.52
C ALA A 61 -5.57 8.31 12.87
N PRO A 62 -6.66 8.20 13.65
CA PRO A 62 -7.57 9.32 13.89
C PRO A 62 -6.93 10.55 14.53
N TRP A 63 -5.86 10.36 15.30
CA TRP A 63 -5.12 11.43 15.96
C TRP A 63 -3.98 12.02 15.12
N GLN A 64 -3.71 11.46 13.93
CA GLN A 64 -2.68 12.02 13.06
C GLN A 64 -3.17 13.33 12.46
N THR A 65 -2.65 14.44 12.95
CA THR A 65 -2.90 15.79 12.44
C THR A 65 -2.02 16.13 11.24
N VAL A 66 -1.56 15.13 10.49
CA VAL A 66 -0.72 15.35 9.31
C VAL A 66 -1.62 15.94 8.24
N ILE A 67 -1.49 17.24 8.05
CA ILE A 67 -2.14 17.97 6.97
C ILE A 67 -1.14 17.92 5.82
N PHE A 68 -1.50 17.19 4.76
CA PHE A 68 -0.80 17.34 3.50
C PHE A 68 -1.26 18.65 2.89
N ASP A 69 -0.39 19.66 2.91
CA ASP A 69 -0.61 20.89 2.17
C ASP A 69 -0.89 20.57 0.70
N ASP A 70 -1.65 21.44 0.04
CA ASP A 70 -2.13 21.23 -1.33
C ASP A 70 -1.04 21.00 -2.40
N GLY A 71 0.24 21.11 -2.04
CA GLY A 71 1.37 20.96 -2.95
C GLY A 71 2.08 19.60 -2.96
N ILE A 72 1.99 18.78 -1.90
CA ILE A 72 2.82 17.55 -1.81
C ILE A 72 2.13 16.35 -2.47
N LEU A 73 0.83 16.19 -2.26
CA LEU A 73 0.04 15.10 -2.84
C LEU A 73 -0.85 15.59 -3.99
N PRO A 74 -1.23 14.72 -4.94
CA PRO A 74 -2.15 15.10 -6.02
C PRO A 74 -3.47 15.65 -5.49
N ARG A 75 -4.15 16.44 -6.34
CA ARG A 75 -5.51 16.95 -6.05
C ARG A 75 -6.53 15.82 -5.91
N ASP A 76 -6.39 14.77 -6.72
CA ASP A 76 -7.23 13.58 -6.60
C ASP A 76 -6.68 12.69 -5.47
N ARG A 77 -7.26 12.86 -4.28
CA ARG A 77 -6.82 12.16 -3.07
C ARG A 77 -7.98 11.70 -2.23
N LEU A 78 -7.85 10.49 -1.69
CA LEU A 78 -8.74 9.92 -0.68
C LEU A 78 -7.98 9.82 0.64
N ILE A 79 -8.54 10.37 1.72
CA ILE A 79 -7.96 10.32 3.06
C ILE A 79 -8.94 9.59 3.98
N LEU A 80 -8.48 8.52 4.61
CA LEU A 80 -9.26 7.68 5.52
C LEU A 80 -8.57 7.64 6.88
N ALA A 81 -9.33 7.84 7.95
CA ALA A 81 -8.81 7.94 9.32
C ALA A 81 -9.42 6.87 10.22
N PHE A 82 -8.62 5.88 10.64
CA PHE A 82 -9.04 4.77 11.50
C PHE A 82 -7.83 4.10 12.17
N ASN A 83 -8.08 3.41 13.29
CA ASN A 83 -7.04 2.72 14.05
C ASN A 83 -6.51 1.51 13.26
N ASP A 84 -5.20 1.24 13.37
CA ASP A 84 -4.58 0.05 12.79
C ASP A 84 -4.80 -1.17 13.68
N ILE A 85 -6.03 -1.68 13.70
CA ILE A 85 -6.47 -2.80 14.53
C ILE A 85 -6.93 -3.97 13.66
N THR A 86 -6.68 -5.19 14.13
CA THR A 86 -7.07 -6.44 13.44
C THR A 86 -8.37 -7.03 13.98
N ALA A 87 -8.95 -6.44 15.02
CA ALA A 87 -10.26 -6.76 15.56
C ALA A 87 -10.84 -5.49 16.22
N PRO A 88 -12.17 -5.30 16.24
CA PRO A 88 -12.82 -4.19 16.94
C PRO A 88 -12.41 -4.12 18.42
N GLN A 89 -12.07 -2.91 18.89
CA GLN A 89 -11.63 -2.68 20.26
C GLN A 89 -12.31 -1.42 20.82
N PRO A 90 -12.74 -1.42 22.10
CA PRO A 90 -13.30 -0.23 22.74
C PRO A 90 -12.37 0.98 22.63
N GLY A 91 -12.93 2.15 22.30
CA GLY A 91 -12.17 3.40 22.17
C GLY A 91 -11.35 3.55 20.89
N CYS A 92 -11.35 2.55 19.99
CA CYS A 92 -10.74 2.66 18.67
C CYS A 92 -11.78 3.09 17.62
N VAL A 93 -11.35 3.90 16.65
CA VAL A 93 -12.10 4.10 15.40
C VAL A 93 -11.86 2.89 14.52
N VAL A 94 -12.89 2.08 14.34
CA VAL A 94 -12.85 0.82 13.57
C VAL A 94 -13.17 1.14 12.10
N PRO A 95 -12.47 0.54 11.12
CA PRO A 95 -12.92 0.65 9.73
C PRO A 95 -14.29 -0.03 9.58
N ASP A 96 -15.15 0.54 8.74
CA ASP A 96 -16.47 0.00 8.42
C ASP A 96 -16.62 -0.29 6.92
N GLU A 97 -17.79 -0.79 6.54
CA GLU A 97 -18.11 -1.13 5.15
C GLU A 97 -18.03 0.10 4.23
N ALA A 98 -18.48 1.28 4.67
CA ALA A 98 -18.44 2.51 3.88
C ALA A 98 -17.00 2.95 3.59
N LEU A 99 -16.11 2.86 4.58
CA LEU A 99 -14.69 3.14 4.43
C LEU A 99 -14.04 2.20 3.42
N VAL A 100 -14.34 0.90 3.50
CA VAL A 100 -13.81 -0.08 2.56
C VAL A 100 -14.39 0.10 1.17
N GLY A 101 -15.68 0.46 1.06
CA GLY A 101 -16.32 0.88 -0.18
C GLY A 101 -15.57 2.02 -0.86
N ALA A 102 -15.17 3.03 -0.10
CA ALA A 102 -14.36 4.14 -0.64
C ALA A 102 -13.00 3.68 -1.21
N ILE A 103 -12.35 2.68 -0.59
CA ILE A 103 -11.10 2.10 -1.11
C ILE A 103 -11.37 1.36 -2.43
N VAL A 104 -12.43 0.56 -2.49
CA VAL A 104 -12.83 -0.19 -3.68
C VAL A 104 -13.18 0.76 -4.83
N ASP A 105 -13.96 1.81 -4.55
CA ASP A 105 -14.37 2.79 -5.55
C ASP A 105 -13.17 3.61 -6.05
N PHE A 106 -12.27 4.00 -5.15
CA PHE A 106 -11.00 4.63 -5.53
C PHE A 106 -10.21 3.73 -6.49
N GLY A 107 -10.11 2.44 -6.17
CA GLY A 107 -9.41 1.46 -7.02
C GLY A 107 -10.07 1.26 -8.38
N ARG A 108 -11.40 1.16 -8.43
CA ARG A 108 -12.18 1.01 -9.68
C ARG A 108 -12.09 2.25 -10.57
N ALA A 109 -12.02 3.44 -9.97
CA ALA A 109 -11.88 4.69 -10.70
C ALA A 109 -10.48 4.90 -11.30
N CYS A 110 -9.47 4.13 -10.87
CA CYS A 110 -8.12 4.22 -11.44
C CYS A 110 -8.10 3.77 -12.91
N ARG A 111 -7.47 4.60 -13.74
CA ARG A 111 -7.25 4.42 -15.16
C ARG A 111 -5.89 3.79 -15.43
N ALA A 112 -5.69 3.33 -16.66
CA ALA A 112 -4.44 2.71 -17.10
C ALA A 112 -3.21 3.65 -17.03
N ASP A 113 -3.44 4.96 -17.07
CA ASP A 113 -2.44 6.02 -17.04
C ASP A 113 -2.28 6.65 -15.63
N ASP A 114 -3.01 6.16 -14.64
CA ASP A 114 -2.89 6.67 -13.28
C ASP A 114 -1.62 6.19 -12.56
N HIS A 115 -0.95 7.15 -11.94
CA HIS A 115 0.18 6.91 -11.04
C HIS A 115 -0.33 6.99 -9.60
N VAL A 116 -0.54 5.83 -8.97
CA VAL A 116 -1.22 5.72 -7.68
C VAL A 116 -0.23 5.60 -6.53
N LEU A 117 -0.39 6.43 -5.49
CA LEU A 117 0.31 6.32 -4.21
C LEU A 117 -0.66 5.89 -3.10
N ALA A 118 -0.41 4.77 -2.44
CA ALA A 118 -1.09 4.36 -1.22
C ALA A 118 -0.12 4.40 -0.04
N HIS A 119 -0.46 5.10 1.05
CA HIS A 119 0.45 5.18 2.20
C HIS A 119 -0.26 5.14 3.55
N CYS A 120 0.48 4.74 4.57
CA CYS A 120 0.08 4.86 5.98
C CYS A 120 1.28 5.27 6.82
N TRP A 121 1.24 5.15 8.15
CA TRP A 121 2.38 5.50 9.00
C TRP A 121 3.63 4.67 8.68
N MET A 122 3.58 3.35 8.87
CA MET A 122 4.75 2.47 8.70
C MET A 122 4.92 1.86 7.31
N GLY A 123 3.87 1.85 6.47
CA GLY A 123 3.88 1.10 5.21
C GLY A 123 3.81 -0.43 5.39
N VAL A 124 3.26 -0.92 6.50
CA VAL A 124 3.28 -2.35 6.89
C VAL A 124 1.89 -3.00 6.88
N SER A 125 0.87 -2.31 7.39
CA SER A 125 -0.44 -2.91 7.68
C SER A 125 -1.56 -2.31 6.82
N ARG A 126 -1.98 -1.07 7.12
CA ARG A 126 -3.09 -0.40 6.39
C ARG A 126 -2.84 -0.21 4.89
N SER A 127 -1.71 0.35 4.48
CA SER A 127 -1.47 0.61 3.04
C SER A 127 -1.20 -0.64 2.22
N PRO A 128 -0.49 -1.68 2.72
CA PRO A 128 -0.45 -2.96 2.03
C PRO A 128 -1.83 -3.63 1.90
N ALA A 129 -2.68 -3.57 2.95
CA ALA A 129 -4.05 -4.07 2.85
C ALA A 129 -4.88 -3.30 1.82
N ALA A 130 -4.80 -1.97 1.80
CA ALA A 130 -5.52 -1.16 0.81
C ALA A 130 -5.07 -1.46 -0.62
N ALA A 131 -3.77 -1.59 -0.87
CA ALA A 131 -3.24 -1.96 -2.18
C ALA A 131 -3.71 -3.36 -2.60
N TYR A 132 -3.72 -4.32 -1.67
CA TYR A 132 -4.25 -5.66 -1.90
C TYR A 132 -5.75 -5.64 -2.27
N ILE A 133 -6.55 -4.87 -1.53
CA ILE A 133 -7.99 -4.70 -1.78
C ILE A 133 -8.23 -4.10 -3.17
N ILE A 134 -7.50 -3.04 -3.54
CA ILE A 134 -7.62 -2.41 -4.85
C ILE A 134 -7.31 -3.42 -5.97
N ALA A 135 -6.21 -4.17 -5.86
CA ALA A 135 -5.85 -5.17 -6.85
C ALA A 135 -6.90 -6.29 -6.95
N CYS A 136 -7.41 -6.81 -5.84
CA CYS A 136 -8.45 -7.86 -5.82
C CYS A 136 -9.80 -7.39 -6.36
N ALA A 137 -10.14 -6.12 -6.15
CA ALA A 137 -11.36 -5.52 -6.72
C ALA A 137 -11.31 -5.45 -8.25
N ARG A 138 -10.11 -5.40 -8.84
CA ARG A 138 -9.86 -5.29 -10.28
C ARG A 138 -9.54 -6.62 -10.96
N ALA A 139 -9.13 -7.62 -10.19
CA ALA A 139 -8.80 -8.96 -10.68
C ALA A 139 -9.48 -10.06 -9.85
N PRO A 140 -10.80 -10.30 -10.05
CA PRO A 140 -11.52 -11.37 -9.35
C PRO A 140 -10.91 -12.75 -9.64
N GLY A 141 -10.65 -13.54 -8.59
CA GLY A 141 -10.07 -14.88 -8.70
C GLY A 141 -8.55 -14.95 -8.52
N GLU A 142 -7.88 -13.80 -8.46
CA GLU A 142 -6.42 -13.70 -8.33
C GLU A 142 -5.97 -13.40 -6.88
N GLU A 143 -6.87 -13.52 -5.90
CA GLU A 143 -6.66 -13.09 -4.52
C GLU A 143 -5.39 -13.69 -3.91
N LYS A 144 -5.15 -14.98 -4.17
CA LYS A 144 -3.97 -15.71 -3.69
C LYS A 144 -2.69 -15.26 -4.40
N ALA A 145 -2.75 -15.10 -5.72
CA ALA A 145 -1.59 -14.70 -6.52
C ALA A 145 -1.12 -13.28 -6.16
N ILE A 146 -2.07 -12.35 -5.98
CA ILE A 146 -1.82 -10.98 -5.53
C ILE A 146 -1.19 -10.97 -4.12
N ALA A 147 -1.67 -11.81 -3.18
CA ALA A 147 -1.11 -11.89 -1.84
C ALA A 147 0.34 -12.42 -1.86
N ASP A 148 0.60 -13.48 -2.63
CA ASP A 148 1.95 -14.02 -2.80
C ASP A 148 2.89 -12.98 -3.41
N ALA A 149 2.41 -12.23 -4.41
CA ALA A 149 3.13 -11.12 -5.01
C ALA A 149 3.45 -9.99 -4.02
N LEU A 150 2.49 -9.63 -3.18
CA LEU A 150 2.66 -8.65 -2.12
C LEU A 150 3.77 -9.12 -1.17
N ARG A 151 3.75 -10.37 -0.72
CA ARG A 151 4.78 -10.94 0.16
C ARG A 151 6.17 -10.90 -0.49
N ARG A 152 6.31 -11.30 -1.75
CA ARG A 152 7.61 -11.26 -2.47
C ARG A 152 8.16 -9.83 -2.58
N ARG A 153 7.28 -8.85 -2.84
CA ARG A 153 7.67 -7.45 -3.05
C ARG A 153 7.85 -6.68 -1.74
N ALA A 154 7.19 -7.11 -0.67
CA ALA A 154 7.23 -6.49 0.65
C ALA A 154 7.35 -7.55 1.77
N PRO A 155 8.56 -8.08 2.03
CA PRO A 155 8.79 -9.07 3.08
C PRO A 155 8.34 -8.63 4.48
N THR A 156 8.32 -7.33 4.74
CA THR A 156 7.92 -6.73 6.02
C THR A 156 6.41 -6.53 6.17
N ALA A 157 5.64 -6.61 5.07
CA ALA A 157 4.21 -6.32 5.11
C ALA A 157 3.46 -7.33 5.99
N THR A 158 2.51 -6.83 6.77
CA THR A 158 1.54 -7.61 7.54
C THR A 158 0.19 -6.94 7.35
N PRO A 159 -0.49 -7.19 6.22
CA PRO A 159 -1.70 -6.48 5.84
C PRO A 159 -2.77 -6.53 6.95
N ASN A 160 -3.47 -5.41 7.17
CA ASN A 160 -4.53 -5.32 8.16
C ASN A 160 -5.68 -6.30 7.85
N ARG A 161 -5.75 -7.40 8.61
CA ARG A 161 -6.72 -8.48 8.41
C ARG A 161 -8.18 -8.03 8.52
N LEU A 162 -8.51 -7.10 9.44
CA LEU A 162 -9.87 -6.59 9.61
C LEU A 162 -10.33 -5.80 8.38
N LEU A 163 -9.45 -4.96 7.84
CA LEU A 163 -9.73 -4.21 6.62
C LEU A 163 -9.95 -5.16 5.43
N VAL A 164 -9.15 -6.23 5.34
CA VAL A 164 -9.29 -7.26 4.30
C VAL A 164 -10.58 -8.07 4.47
N SER A 165 -10.99 -8.42 5.68
CA SER A 165 -12.23 -9.20 5.89
C SER A 165 -13.47 -8.41 5.48
N LEU A 166 -13.51 -7.12 5.81
CA LEU A 166 -14.59 -6.23 5.36
C LEU A 166 -14.63 -6.12 3.83
N ALA A 167 -13.46 -6.10 3.17
CA ALA A 167 -13.39 -6.08 1.71
C ALA A 167 -13.78 -7.40 1.07
N ASP A 168 -13.43 -8.52 1.70
CA ASP A 168 -13.81 -9.87 1.25
C ASP A 168 -15.34 -10.02 1.23
N GLU A 169 -16.00 -9.58 2.31
CA GLU A 169 -17.45 -9.56 2.42
C GLU A 169 -18.09 -8.63 1.37
N LEU A 170 -17.61 -7.39 1.28
CA LEU A 170 -18.12 -6.39 0.33
C LEU A 170 -17.98 -6.83 -1.13
N LEU A 171 -16.89 -7.52 -1.48
CA LEU A 171 -16.62 -8.02 -2.83
C LEU A 171 -17.17 -9.44 -3.08
N ALA A 172 -17.90 -10.00 -2.10
CA ALA A 172 -18.46 -11.35 -2.12
C ALA A 172 -17.42 -12.43 -2.49
N ARG A 173 -16.25 -12.39 -1.83
CA ARG A 173 -15.13 -13.30 -2.12
C ARG A 173 -15.15 -14.61 -1.33
N GLY A 174 -16.02 -14.72 -0.33
CA GLY A 174 -16.28 -15.97 0.37
C GLY A 174 -15.08 -16.49 1.15
N GLY A 175 -14.30 -15.58 1.76
CA GLY A 175 -13.12 -15.86 2.57
C GLY A 175 -11.80 -15.86 1.79
N LYS A 176 -11.82 -15.89 0.45
CA LYS A 176 -10.60 -16.07 -0.36
C LYS A 176 -9.54 -14.99 -0.15
N MET A 177 -9.93 -13.74 0.08
CA MET A 177 -9.00 -12.65 0.36
C MET A 177 -8.38 -12.80 1.74
N VAL A 178 -9.18 -13.19 2.72
CA VAL A 178 -8.71 -13.41 4.10
C VAL A 178 -7.76 -14.61 4.16
N ASP A 179 -8.15 -15.73 3.55
CA ASP A 179 -7.34 -16.95 3.48
C ASP A 179 -5.98 -16.70 2.82
N ALA A 180 -5.96 -15.89 1.75
CA ALA A 180 -4.73 -15.53 1.06
C ALA A 180 -3.79 -14.69 1.93
N ILE A 181 -4.33 -13.74 2.70
CA ILE A 181 -3.53 -12.91 3.62
C ILE A 181 -3.06 -13.71 4.84
N ASP A 182 -3.90 -14.59 5.37
CA ASP A 182 -3.54 -15.49 6.46
C ASP A 182 -2.42 -16.46 6.00
N ALA A 183 -2.47 -16.95 4.76
CA ALA A 183 -1.45 -17.84 4.18
C ALA A 183 -0.06 -17.19 4.04
N ILE A 184 0.02 -15.88 3.71
CA ILE A 184 1.31 -15.17 3.66
C ILE A 184 1.83 -14.76 5.05
N GLY A 185 1.00 -14.90 6.08
CA GLY A 185 1.34 -14.73 7.50
C GLY A 185 1.87 -13.36 7.89
N ARG A 186 2.48 -13.29 9.09
CA ARG A 186 3.18 -12.10 9.59
C ARG A 186 4.47 -11.87 8.81
N GLY A 187 4.74 -10.61 8.44
CA GLY A 187 5.98 -10.22 7.79
C GLY A 187 7.22 -10.39 8.67
N CYS A 188 8.40 -10.35 8.04
CA CYS A 188 9.66 -10.44 8.78
C CYS A 188 9.86 -9.21 9.68
N GLU A 189 10.57 -9.41 10.79
CA GLU A 189 11.04 -8.30 11.62
C GLU A 189 11.91 -7.35 10.79
N PHE A 190 11.79 -6.06 11.08
CA PHE A 190 12.63 -5.04 10.49
C PHE A 190 12.81 -3.87 11.44
N ASP A 191 14.01 -3.30 11.43
CA ASP A 191 14.31 -2.10 12.20
C ASP A 191 14.07 -0.86 11.34
N GLY A 192 13.39 0.12 11.94
CA GLY A 192 13.08 1.38 11.29
C GLY A 192 11.90 1.25 10.35
N ASP A 193 12.17 1.25 9.05
CA ASP A 193 11.30 1.92 8.11
C ASP A 193 11.04 1.04 6.87
N ALA A 194 9.83 0.46 6.75
CA ALA A 194 9.48 -0.38 5.61
C ALA A 194 9.76 0.34 4.27
N PRO A 195 10.57 -0.27 3.38
CA PRO A 195 10.86 0.32 2.09
C PRO A 195 9.57 0.40 1.24
N PRO A 196 9.39 1.47 0.44
CA PRO A 196 8.30 1.50 -0.50
C PRO A 196 8.41 0.34 -1.50
N PHE A 197 7.28 -0.18 -1.93
CA PHE A 197 7.21 -1.22 -2.95
C PHE A 197 6.10 -0.89 -3.96
N ALA A 198 6.09 -1.61 -5.08
CA ALA A 198 5.05 -1.48 -6.08
C ALA A 198 4.20 -2.76 -6.09
N LEU A 199 2.89 -2.63 -6.23
CA LEU A 199 1.98 -3.74 -6.53
C LEU A 199 1.31 -3.46 -7.88
N PRO A 200 1.09 -4.44 -8.76
CA PRO A 200 0.32 -4.23 -9.98
C PRO A 200 -1.08 -3.71 -9.66
N LEU A 201 -1.54 -2.69 -10.39
CA LEU A 201 -2.90 -2.18 -10.30
C LEU A 201 -3.89 -3.15 -10.97
N ASP A 202 -3.49 -3.69 -12.13
CA ASP A 202 -4.19 -4.76 -12.83
C ASP A 202 -3.34 -6.03 -12.77
N TRP A 203 -3.97 -7.16 -12.53
CA TRP A 203 -3.30 -8.46 -12.52
C TRP A 203 -3.44 -9.15 -13.89
N SER A 204 -2.35 -9.72 -14.38
CA SER A 204 -2.36 -10.68 -15.49
C SER A 204 -1.36 -11.79 -15.19
N ALA A 205 -1.76 -13.06 -15.36
CA ALA A 205 -0.92 -14.22 -15.07
C ALA A 205 0.47 -14.15 -15.76
N ASP A 206 0.54 -13.56 -16.96
CA ASP A 206 1.76 -13.41 -17.74
C ASP A 206 2.80 -12.43 -17.14
N ALA A 207 2.42 -11.59 -16.17
CA ALA A 207 3.26 -10.51 -15.65
C ALA A 207 4.02 -10.86 -14.36
N ASP A 208 3.77 -12.02 -13.74
CA ASP A 208 4.31 -12.39 -12.42
C ASP A 208 5.41 -13.47 -12.48
N GLU A 209 5.54 -14.21 -13.59
CA GLU A 209 6.56 -15.27 -13.78
C GLU A 209 7.97 -14.78 -14.16
N MET A 210 8.19 -13.46 -14.27
CA MET A 210 9.46 -12.89 -14.75
C MET A 210 10.26 -12.08 -13.69
N ILE A 211 10.05 -12.35 -12.39
CA ILE A 211 10.81 -11.75 -11.27
C ILE A 211 11.57 -12.79 -10.48
#